data_AF-A0A7C5ZM66-F1
#
_entry.id   AF-A0A7C5ZM66-F1
#
_cell.length_a   1.000
_cell.length_b   1.000
_cell.length_c   1.000
_cell.angle_alpha   90.00
_cell.angle_beta   90.00
_cell.angle_gamma   90.00
#
_symmetry.space_group_name_H-M   'P 1'
#
loop_
_entity.id
_entity.type
_entity.pdbx_description
1 polymer ?
#
loop_
_entity_poly.entity_id
_entity_poly.type
_entity_poly.pdbx_seq_one_letter_code
_entity_poly.pdbx_strand_id
1 'polypeptide(L)'
;FREFARLRYRLIPYLYSCAHEAASTGMPIMRALVLADQDDPNTWLADTQYLLGPDLLVCPVIEAGAKHLRIYLPRGEWVDYWTGARHQGGVWRDEPVTLDRIPLFVRAGAILPLGPEEEWVGQHDGGELTLHVYPDASGRAGGTLRHDQGRMDLSFDQRTVNVRGEPPAVCTLAARLAAGGDTPLEVTRR
;
A
#
# COMPACT_ATOMS: atom_id res chain seq x y z
N PHE A 1 -11.33 -15.75 0.30
CA PHE A 1 -11.82 -15.01 1.50
C PHE A 1 -10.77 -14.87 2.60
N ARG A 2 -10.27 -15.97 3.20
CA ARG A 2 -9.32 -15.92 4.34
C ARG A 2 -8.08 -15.07 4.09
N GLU A 3 -7.49 -15.18 2.90
CA GLU A 3 -6.29 -14.43 2.51
C GLU A 3 -6.53 -12.91 2.48
N PHE A 4 -7.64 -12.46 1.87
CA PHE A 4 -8.00 -11.04 1.86
C PHE A 4 -8.37 -10.51 3.24
N ALA A 5 -9.01 -11.32 4.08
CA ALA A 5 -9.28 -10.94 5.47
C ALA A 5 -7.97 -10.69 6.22
N ARG A 6 -7.01 -11.62 6.12
CA ARG A 6 -5.66 -11.46 6.70
C ARG A 6 -4.94 -10.24 6.15
N LEU A 7 -4.97 -10.03 4.83
CA LEU A 7 -4.38 -8.86 4.21
C LEU A 7 -4.99 -7.55 4.77
N ARG A 8 -6.31 -7.49 4.91
CA ARG A 8 -6.99 -6.35 5.53
C ARG A 8 -6.53 -6.12 6.96
N TYR A 9 -6.41 -7.17 7.78
CA TYR A 9 -5.89 -7.05 9.15
C TYR A 9 -4.46 -6.53 9.17
N ARG A 10 -3.59 -7.06 8.30
CA ARG A 10 -2.24 -6.55 8.13
C ARG A 10 -2.23 -5.08 7.68
N LEU A 11 -3.18 -4.63 6.87
CA LEU A 11 -3.26 -3.24 6.42
C LEU A 11 -3.82 -2.27 7.48
N ILE A 12 -4.22 -2.71 8.67
CA ILE A 12 -4.79 -1.83 9.70
C ILE A 12 -3.91 -0.62 10.02
N PRO A 13 -2.58 -0.72 10.20
CA PRO A 13 -1.76 0.45 10.48
C PRO A 13 -1.78 1.49 9.34
N TYR A 14 -1.76 1.02 8.09
CA TYR A 14 -1.91 1.88 6.91
C TYR A 14 -3.31 2.52 6.85
N LEU A 15 -4.37 1.74 7.06
CA LEU A 15 -5.75 2.21 7.07
C LEU A 15 -6.02 3.22 8.18
N TYR A 16 -5.45 3.00 9.37
CA TYR A 16 -5.53 3.93 10.48
C TYR A 16 -4.87 5.28 10.14
N SER A 17 -3.72 5.24 9.47
CA SER A 17 -3.05 6.44 8.96
C SER A 17 -3.91 7.20 7.95
N CYS A 18 -4.54 6.48 7.02
CA CYS A 18 -5.50 7.05 6.07
C CYS A 18 -6.73 7.63 6.77
N ALA A 19 -7.26 6.96 7.80
CA ALA A 19 -8.42 7.43 8.56
C ALA A 19 -8.10 8.71 9.34
N HIS A 20 -6.91 8.82 9.91
CA HIS A 20 -6.45 10.03 10.57
C HIS A 20 -6.31 11.20 9.59
N GLU A 21 -5.76 10.97 8.39
CA GLU A 21 -5.72 11.97 7.31
C GLU A 21 -7.14 12.39 6.90
N ALA A 22 -8.04 11.43 6.74
CA ALA A 22 -9.43 11.68 6.40
C ALA A 22 -10.14 12.56 7.43
N ALA A 23 -9.98 12.25 8.73
CA ALA A 23 -10.53 13.04 9.82
C ALA A 23 -9.96 14.47 9.87
N SER A 24 -8.69 14.64 9.50
CA SER A 24 -8.00 15.93 9.61
C SER A 24 -8.19 16.84 8.39
N THR A 25 -8.38 16.26 7.20
CA THR A 25 -8.33 16.99 5.91
C THR A 25 -9.59 16.82 5.06
N GLY A 26 -10.44 15.84 5.37
CA GLY A 26 -11.57 15.43 4.52
C GLY A 26 -11.18 14.53 3.35
N MET A 27 -9.90 14.15 3.19
CA MET A 27 -9.47 13.25 2.12
C MET A 27 -10.04 11.84 2.31
N PRO A 28 -10.76 11.26 1.33
CA PRO A 28 -11.31 9.91 1.47
C PRO A 28 -10.23 8.84 1.68
N ILE A 29 -10.58 7.77 2.41
CA ILE A 29 -9.75 6.56 2.49
C ILE A 29 -9.81 5.81 1.16
N MET A 30 -11.01 5.57 0.63
CA MET A 30 -11.21 5.08 -0.73
C MET A 30 -11.33 6.29 -1.67
N ARG A 31 -10.30 6.50 -2.48
CA ARG A 31 -10.15 7.66 -3.35
C ARG A 31 -10.47 7.28 -4.79
N ALA A 32 -11.34 8.04 -5.42
CA ALA A 32 -11.46 8.00 -6.88
C ALA A 32 -10.13 8.40 -7.51
N LEU A 33 -9.79 7.81 -8.67
CA LEU A 33 -8.50 8.06 -9.32
C LEU A 33 -8.30 9.52 -9.72
N VAL A 34 -9.38 10.25 -10.00
CA VAL A 34 -9.34 11.70 -10.29
C VAL A 34 -8.72 12.51 -9.15
N LEU A 35 -8.76 12.02 -7.91
CA LEU A 35 -8.09 12.69 -6.78
C LEU A 35 -6.57 12.57 -6.82
N ALA A 36 -6.02 11.58 -7.53
CA ALA A 36 -4.58 11.40 -7.69
C ALA A 36 -4.00 12.20 -8.86
N ASP A 37 -4.76 12.34 -9.95
CA ASP A 37 -4.36 13.13 -11.12
C ASP A 37 -5.61 13.68 -11.83
N GLN A 38 -5.93 14.95 -11.58
CA GLN A 38 -7.08 15.63 -12.20
C GLN A 38 -6.81 15.99 -13.66
N ASP A 39 -5.54 16.13 -14.05
CA ASP A 39 -5.11 16.55 -15.38
C ASP A 39 -5.03 15.37 -16.37
N ASP A 40 -5.26 14.15 -15.91
CA ASP A 40 -5.36 12.96 -16.74
C ASP A 40 -6.82 12.53 -16.94
N PRO A 41 -7.44 12.79 -18.11
CA PRO A 41 -8.85 12.47 -18.35
C PRO A 41 -9.18 10.98 -18.20
N ASN A 42 -8.20 10.08 -18.29
CA ASN A 42 -8.44 8.65 -18.10
C ASN A 42 -8.82 8.33 -16.64
N THR A 43 -8.36 9.12 -15.67
CA THR A 43 -8.71 8.92 -14.25
C THR A 43 -10.18 9.22 -13.97
N TRP A 44 -10.83 9.99 -14.85
CA TRP A 44 -12.27 10.29 -14.77
C TRP A 44 -13.11 9.12 -15.25
N LEU A 45 -12.56 8.29 -16.16
CA LEU A 45 -13.23 7.15 -16.78
C LEU A 45 -12.99 5.83 -16.04
N ALA A 46 -12.00 5.78 -15.15
CA ALA A 46 -11.65 4.60 -14.37
C ALA A 46 -12.54 4.48 -13.12
N ASP A 47 -13.79 4.06 -13.32
CA ASP A 47 -14.85 4.01 -12.31
C ASP A 47 -15.00 2.65 -11.59
N THR A 48 -14.39 1.59 -12.11
CA THR A 48 -14.42 0.23 -11.53
C THR A 48 -13.22 -0.08 -10.63
N GLN A 49 -12.38 0.90 -10.35
CA GLN A 49 -11.16 0.79 -9.54
C GLN A 49 -10.97 2.02 -8.67
N TYR A 50 -10.20 1.88 -7.59
CA TYR A 50 -10.00 2.99 -6.65
C TYR A 50 -8.62 2.89 -5.98
N LEU A 51 -8.16 4.01 -5.45
CA LEU A 51 -7.00 4.05 -4.57
C LEU A 51 -7.45 3.88 -3.13
N LEU A 52 -6.85 2.95 -2.41
CA LEU A 52 -6.94 2.85 -0.96
C LEU A 52 -5.79 3.67 -0.36
N GLY A 53 -6.11 4.84 0.17
CA GLY A 53 -5.13 5.86 0.54
C GLY A 53 -4.36 6.36 -0.69
N PRO A 54 -3.15 6.91 -0.51
CA PRO A 54 -2.34 7.41 -1.62
C PRO A 54 -1.57 6.33 -2.40
N ASP A 55 -1.38 5.14 -1.82
CA ASP A 55 -0.32 4.23 -2.25
C ASP A 55 -0.79 2.90 -2.84
N LEU A 56 -2.03 2.48 -2.62
CA LEU A 56 -2.52 1.16 -3.04
C LEU A 56 -3.68 1.29 -4.02
N LEU A 57 -3.47 0.86 -5.26
CA LEU A 57 -4.53 0.73 -6.27
C LEU A 57 -5.20 -0.63 -6.16
N VAL A 58 -6.53 -0.61 -6.04
CA VAL A 58 -7.38 -1.79 -5.93
C VAL A 58 -8.27 -1.88 -7.16
N CYS A 59 -8.23 -3.03 -7.84
CA CYS A 59 -9.03 -3.29 -9.04
C CYS A 59 -9.95 -4.51 -8.83
N PRO A 60 -11.13 -4.35 -8.21
CA PRO A 60 -12.05 -5.46 -7.94
C PRO A 60 -12.55 -6.15 -9.21
N VAL A 61 -12.69 -7.48 -9.16
CA VAL A 61 -13.36 -8.26 -10.21
C VAL A 61 -14.86 -8.28 -9.92
N ILE A 62 -15.63 -7.48 -10.66
CA ILE A 62 -17.07 -7.30 -10.45
C ILE A 62 -17.95 -8.07 -11.45
N GLU A 63 -17.36 -8.59 -12.52
CA GLU A 63 -18.06 -9.32 -13.57
C GLU A 63 -17.95 -10.84 -13.37
N ALA A 64 -19.09 -11.53 -13.44
CA ALA A 64 -19.14 -12.98 -13.28
C ALA A 64 -18.39 -13.69 -14.42
N GLY A 65 -17.45 -14.57 -14.06
CA GLY A 65 -16.70 -15.36 -15.03
C GLY A 65 -15.58 -14.60 -15.76
N ALA A 66 -15.30 -13.35 -15.39
CA ALA A 66 -14.22 -12.56 -15.98
C ALA A 66 -12.88 -13.29 -15.92
N LYS A 67 -12.16 -13.24 -17.04
CA LYS A 67 -10.78 -13.76 -17.18
C LYS A 67 -9.75 -12.66 -17.29
N HIS A 68 -10.21 -11.48 -17.69
CA HIS A 68 -9.42 -10.27 -17.79
C HIS A 68 -10.22 -9.11 -17.22
N LEU A 69 -9.53 -8.15 -16.62
CA LEU A 69 -10.07 -6.89 -16.17
C LEU A 69 -9.34 -5.77 -16.90
N ARG A 70 -10.09 -4.87 -17.54
CA ARG A 70 -9.51 -3.68 -18.13
C ARG A 70 -9.32 -2.64 -17.04
N ILE A 71 -8.06 -2.35 -16.72
CA ILE A 71 -7.68 -1.42 -15.64
C ILE A 71 -6.85 -0.27 -16.19
N TYR A 72 -6.89 0.87 -15.52
CA TYR A 72 -6.04 2.02 -15.79
C TYR A 72 -4.99 2.15 -14.70
N LEU A 73 -3.71 2.17 -15.04
CA LEU A 73 -2.67 2.55 -14.08
C LEU A 73 -2.45 4.07 -14.21
N PRO A 74 -2.67 4.88 -13.16
CA PRO A 74 -2.35 6.31 -13.19
C PRO A 74 -0.88 6.56 -13.50
N ARG A 75 -0.51 7.78 -13.92
CA ARG A 75 0.90 8.12 -14.21
C ARG A 75 1.82 7.81 -13.03
N GLY A 76 3.03 7.40 -13.35
CA GLY A 76 4.02 6.91 -12.39
C GLY A 76 4.36 5.45 -12.64
N GLU A 77 4.96 4.81 -11.66
CA GLU A 77 5.33 3.40 -11.70
C GLU A 77 4.58 2.66 -10.60
N TRP A 78 4.13 1.46 -10.92
CA TRP A 78 3.29 0.63 -10.07
C TRP A 78 3.90 -0.75 -9.93
N VAL A 79 3.84 -1.32 -8.75
CA VAL A 79 4.37 -2.63 -8.44
C VAL A 79 3.20 -3.55 -8.09
N ASP A 80 3.03 -4.64 -8.83
CA ASP A 80 2.08 -5.69 -8.48
C ASP A 80 2.39 -6.21 -7.08
N TYR A 81 1.41 -6.11 -6.18
CA TYR A 81 1.54 -6.48 -4.78
C TYR A 81 1.87 -7.97 -4.59
N TRP A 82 1.40 -8.84 -5.49
CA TRP A 82 1.52 -10.28 -5.39
C TRP A 82 2.80 -10.80 -6.05
N THR A 83 3.15 -10.26 -7.21
CA THR A 83 4.28 -10.76 -8.01
C THR A 83 5.54 -9.93 -7.86
N GLY A 84 5.43 -8.69 -7.39
CA GLY A 84 6.52 -7.71 -7.38
C GLY A 84 6.87 -7.18 -8.78
N ALA A 85 6.11 -7.55 -9.82
CA ALA A 85 6.33 -7.05 -11.18
C ALA A 85 6.08 -5.54 -11.24
N ARG A 86 6.95 -4.83 -11.96
CA ARG A 86 6.86 -3.38 -12.12
C ARG A 86 6.19 -3.02 -13.44
N HIS A 87 5.33 -2.01 -13.41
CA HIS A 87 4.52 -1.56 -14.53
C HIS A 87 4.57 -0.04 -14.64
N GLN A 88 4.78 0.44 -15.86
CA GLN A 88 4.64 1.86 -16.16
C GLN A 88 3.15 2.21 -16.22
N GLY A 89 2.78 3.31 -15.56
CA GLY A 89 1.45 3.88 -15.57
C GLY A 89 1.22 4.91 -16.67
N GLY A 90 0.07 5.58 -16.62
CA GLY A 90 -0.45 6.45 -17.68
C GLY A 90 -1.13 5.66 -18.81
N VAL A 91 -1.51 4.40 -18.57
CA VAL A 91 -1.94 3.48 -19.62
C VAL A 91 -3.04 2.53 -19.14
N TRP A 92 -3.96 2.21 -20.06
CA TRP A 92 -4.92 1.12 -19.89
C TRP A 92 -4.26 -0.22 -20.14
N ARG A 93 -4.63 -1.23 -19.35
CA ARG A 93 -4.08 -2.58 -19.40
C ARG A 93 -5.20 -3.60 -19.32
N ASP A 94 -5.03 -4.70 -20.03
CA ASP A 94 -5.84 -5.91 -19.86
C ASP A 94 -5.13 -6.84 -18.87
N GLU A 95 -5.60 -6.84 -17.63
CA GLU A 95 -4.99 -7.60 -16.54
C GLU A 95 -5.65 -8.98 -16.41
N PRO A 96 -4.91 -10.10 -16.50
CA PRO A 96 -5.47 -11.42 -16.26
C PRO A 96 -5.93 -11.54 -14.80
N VAL A 97 -7.13 -12.08 -14.60
CA VAL A 97 -7.71 -12.24 -13.26
C VAL A 97 -8.16 -13.67 -13.00
N THR A 98 -8.06 -14.07 -11.74
CA THR A 98 -8.52 -15.36 -11.24
C THR A 98 -9.53 -15.16 -10.11
N LEU A 99 -10.28 -16.20 -9.76
CA LEU A 99 -11.28 -16.12 -8.69
C LEU A 99 -10.66 -15.90 -7.30
N ASP A 100 -9.40 -16.27 -7.12
CA ASP A 100 -8.67 -16.21 -5.85
C ASP A 100 -7.87 -14.91 -5.66
N ARG A 101 -7.67 -14.10 -6.72
CA ARG A 101 -6.81 -12.91 -6.65
C ARG A 101 -7.47 -11.68 -7.23
N ILE A 102 -7.49 -10.62 -6.42
CA ILE A 102 -7.85 -9.27 -6.85
C ILE A 102 -6.55 -8.57 -7.24
N PRO A 103 -6.44 -7.99 -8.44
CA PRO A 103 -5.29 -7.17 -8.80
C PRO A 103 -5.10 -6.02 -7.81
N LEU A 104 -3.89 -5.94 -7.27
CA LEU A 104 -3.47 -4.93 -6.31
C LEU A 104 -2.12 -4.38 -6.77
N PHE A 105 -2.00 -3.07 -6.84
CA PHE A 105 -0.76 -2.42 -7.25
C PHE A 105 -0.36 -1.37 -6.21
N VAL A 106 0.92 -1.38 -5.83
CA VAL A 106 1.49 -0.40 -4.93
C VAL A 106 2.27 0.63 -5.73
N ARG A 107 2.07 1.90 -5.43
CA ARG A 107 2.82 3.00 -6.05
C ARG A 107 4.31 2.84 -5.75
N ALA A 108 5.16 2.93 -6.77
CA ALA A 108 6.59 3.01 -6.58
C ALA A 108 6.95 4.31 -5.83
N GLY A 109 7.86 4.20 -4.88
CA GLY A 109 8.18 5.25 -3.90
C GLY A 109 7.35 5.20 -2.60
N ALA A 110 6.52 4.17 -2.39
CA ALA A 110 5.73 4.02 -1.18
C ALA A 110 6.40 3.11 -0.13
N ILE A 111 6.11 3.38 1.15
CA ILE A 111 6.37 2.46 2.26
C ILE A 111 5.03 2.11 2.88
N LEU A 112 4.63 0.84 2.81
CA LEU A 112 3.40 0.33 3.40
C LEU A 112 3.67 -0.25 4.80
N PRO A 113 3.15 0.36 5.88
CA PRO A 113 3.21 -0.22 7.20
C PRO A 113 2.15 -1.32 7.35
N LEU A 114 2.60 -2.55 7.58
CA LEU A 114 1.77 -3.72 7.79
C LEU A 114 1.88 -4.20 9.24
N GLY A 115 0.73 -4.39 9.87
CA GLY A 115 0.63 -4.94 11.22
C GLY A 115 0.96 -6.43 11.26
N PRO A 116 0.96 -6.99 12.48
CA PRO A 116 1.20 -8.41 12.70
C PRO A 116 0.14 -9.28 12.00
N GLU A 117 0.50 -10.55 11.78
CA GLU A 117 -0.45 -11.53 11.27
C GLU A 117 -1.41 -11.97 12.38
N GLU A 118 -2.61 -11.36 12.40
CA GLU A 118 -3.66 -11.65 13.36
C GLU A 118 -4.96 -12.07 12.66
N GLU A 119 -5.78 -12.86 13.36
CA GLU A 119 -7.12 -13.25 12.91
C GLU A 119 -8.20 -12.25 13.36
N TRP A 120 -7.94 -11.43 14.39
CA TRP A 120 -8.74 -10.28 14.82
C TRP A 120 -7.86 -9.18 15.43
N VAL A 121 -8.39 -7.95 15.53
CA VAL A 121 -7.63 -6.82 16.10
C VAL A 121 -7.40 -7.01 17.59
N GLY A 122 -6.14 -6.88 18.03
CA GLY A 122 -5.78 -7.01 19.45
C GLY A 122 -5.77 -8.46 19.91
N GLN A 123 -5.54 -9.40 18.98
CA GLN A 123 -5.32 -10.80 19.33
C GLN A 123 -4.07 -10.95 20.21
N HIS A 124 -3.03 -10.17 19.95
CA HIS A 124 -1.84 -10.09 20.75
C HIS A 124 -1.65 -8.65 21.26
N ASP A 125 -1.12 -8.52 22.48
CA ASP A 125 -0.80 -7.22 23.08
C ASP A 125 0.35 -6.49 22.36
N GLY A 126 0.99 -7.15 21.39
CA GLY A 126 2.07 -6.62 20.56
C GLY A 126 2.34 -7.48 19.33
N GLY A 127 3.33 -7.08 18.51
CA GLY A 127 3.68 -7.84 17.32
C GLY A 127 4.71 -7.16 16.43
N GLU A 128 5.06 -7.82 15.34
CA GLU A 128 5.96 -7.24 14.34
C GLU A 128 5.18 -6.33 13.40
N LEU A 129 5.51 -5.04 13.44
CA LEU A 129 5.15 -4.07 12.41
C LEU A 129 6.17 -4.19 11.27
N THR A 130 5.73 -4.61 10.09
CA THR A 130 6.58 -4.75 8.91
C THR A 130 6.41 -3.56 7.96
N LEU A 131 7.49 -2.88 7.62
CA LEU A 131 7.53 -1.85 6.59
C LEU A 131 7.86 -2.49 5.24
N HIS A 132 6.85 -2.64 4.38
CA HIS A 132 7.05 -3.09 3.01
C HIS A 132 7.46 -1.90 2.15
N VAL A 133 8.71 -1.91 1.67
CA VAL A 133 9.32 -0.82 0.92
C VAL A 133 9.21 -1.12 -0.58
N TYR A 134 8.67 -0.16 -1.32
CA TYR A 134 8.57 -0.16 -2.77
C TYR A 134 9.39 1.02 -3.32
N PRO A 135 10.70 0.87 -3.54
CA PRO A 135 11.52 1.98 -4.02
C PRO A 135 11.08 2.45 -5.41
N ASP A 136 11.15 3.74 -5.67
CA ASP A 136 11.02 4.33 -7.01
C ASP A 136 12.29 4.10 -7.86
N ALA A 137 12.28 4.58 -9.11
CA ALA A 137 13.42 4.47 -10.02
C ALA A 137 14.70 5.17 -9.51
N SER A 138 14.59 6.09 -8.55
CA SER A 138 15.73 6.73 -7.87
C SER A 138 16.21 5.98 -6.63
N GLY A 139 15.60 4.83 -6.32
CA GLY A 139 15.93 4.03 -5.14
C GLY A 139 15.40 4.63 -3.84
N ARG A 140 14.38 5.49 -3.89
CA ARG A 140 13.79 6.15 -2.73
C ARG A 140 12.37 5.69 -2.47
N ALA A 141 11.94 5.72 -1.22
CA ALA A 141 10.53 5.59 -0.86
C ALA A 141 10.20 6.40 0.39
N GLY A 142 8.92 6.71 0.59
CA GLY A 142 8.44 7.41 1.76
C GLY A 142 7.06 6.94 2.19
N GLY A 143 6.73 7.23 3.44
CA GLY A 143 5.43 6.92 4.01
C GLY A 143 5.23 7.63 5.34
N THR A 144 4.01 7.56 5.85
CA THR A 144 3.68 8.02 7.20
C THR A 144 2.87 6.94 7.89
N LEU A 145 3.20 6.67 9.14
CA LEU A 145 2.41 5.82 10.02
C LEU A 145 1.87 6.67 11.17
N ARG A 146 0.55 6.62 11.40
CA ARG A 146 -0.11 7.16 12.58
C ARG A 146 -0.46 6.03 13.54
N HIS A 147 -0.42 6.34 14.82
CA HIS A 147 -0.87 5.49 15.91
C HIS A 147 -1.32 6.38 17.08
N ASP A 148 -1.94 5.79 18.11
CA ASP A 148 -2.52 6.56 19.22
C ASP A 148 -1.50 7.40 19.98
N GLN A 149 -0.22 6.99 20.00
CA GLN A 149 0.86 7.69 20.69
C GLN A 149 1.57 8.73 19.82
N GLY A 150 1.27 8.81 18.52
CA GLY A 150 1.89 9.79 17.64
C GLY A 150 1.98 9.42 16.16
N ARG A 151 3.08 9.84 15.55
CA ARG A 151 3.37 9.70 14.13
C ARG A 151 4.80 9.24 13.93
N MET A 152 4.99 8.36 12.97
CA MET A 152 6.29 8.00 12.42
C MET A 152 6.37 8.49 10.96
N ASP A 153 7.44 9.22 10.66
CA ASP A 153 7.85 9.56 9.30
C ASP A 153 8.83 8.50 8.81
N LEU A 154 8.50 7.89 7.68
CA LEU A 154 9.24 6.78 7.09
C LEU A 154 9.90 7.26 5.82
N SER A 155 11.19 6.99 5.67
CA SER A 155 11.92 7.23 4.44
C SER A 155 12.89 6.09 4.16
N PHE A 156 13.14 5.84 2.89
CA PHE A 156 14.08 4.85 2.42
C PHE A 156 15.02 5.49 1.42
N ASP A 157 16.31 5.34 1.65
CA ASP A 157 17.39 5.71 0.76
C ASP A 157 18.60 4.80 1.03
N GLN A 158 19.49 4.63 0.06
CA GLN A 158 20.76 3.89 0.25
C GLN A 158 20.62 2.48 0.86
N ARG A 159 19.49 1.80 0.64
CA ARG A 159 19.12 0.48 1.22
C ARG A 159 18.85 0.48 2.74
N THR A 160 18.64 1.64 3.34
CA THR A 160 18.33 1.80 4.76
C THR A 160 16.95 2.44 4.90
N VAL A 161 16.16 1.94 5.85
CA VAL A 161 14.91 2.60 6.26
C VAL A 161 15.21 3.53 7.43
N ASN A 162 15.03 4.82 7.21
CA ASN A 162 15.12 5.85 8.23
C ASN A 162 13.73 6.11 8.82
N VAL A 163 13.65 6.03 10.14
CA VAL A 163 12.41 6.19 10.89
C VAL A 163 12.58 7.32 11.89
N ARG A 164 11.69 8.30 11.81
CA ARG A 164 11.61 9.43 12.75
C ARG A 164 10.27 9.38 13.49
N GLY A 165 10.31 9.51 14.81
CA GLY A 165 9.15 9.38 15.68
C GLY A 165 9.19 8.09 16.50
N GLU A 166 8.42 8.04 17.57
CA GLU A 166 8.40 6.89 18.47
C GLU A 166 7.53 5.76 17.88
N PRO A 167 8.01 4.51 17.86
CA PRO A 167 7.17 3.38 17.48
C PRO A 167 6.07 3.16 18.52
N PRO A 168 4.97 2.50 18.16
CA PRO A 168 3.97 2.11 19.14
C PRO A 168 4.62 1.22 20.22
N ALA A 169 4.26 1.47 21.49
CA ALA A 169 4.96 0.91 22.67
C ALA A 169 5.12 -0.61 22.71
N VAL A 170 4.35 -1.37 21.95
CA VAL A 170 4.35 -2.85 21.99
C VAL A 170 4.62 -3.48 20.63
N CYS A 171 5.46 -2.83 19.80
CA CYS A 171 5.79 -3.33 18.47
C CYS A 171 7.30 -3.51 18.27
N THR A 172 7.68 -4.66 17.69
CA THR A 172 8.97 -4.74 16.98
C THR A 172 8.79 -4.14 15.58
N LEU A 173 9.87 -3.62 15.01
CA LEU A 173 9.85 -2.99 13.69
C LEU A 173 10.79 -3.74 12.76
N ALA A 174 10.25 -4.26 11.67
CA ALA A 174 11.01 -4.87 10.59
C ALA A 174 10.79 -4.07 9.30
N ALA A 175 11.75 -4.11 8.38
CA ALA A 175 11.59 -3.55 7.04
C ALA A 175 12.05 -4.55 6.00
N ARG A 176 11.32 -4.61 4.88
CA ARG A 176 11.56 -5.59 3.81
C ARG A 176 11.34 -4.95 2.45
N LEU A 177 12.15 -5.32 1.46
CA LEU A 177 11.88 -4.99 0.05
C LEU A 177 10.75 -5.88 -0.47
N ALA A 178 9.67 -5.27 -0.91
CA ALA A 178 8.47 -6.00 -1.32
C ALA A 178 8.60 -6.65 -2.71
N ALA A 179 9.54 -6.19 -3.55
CA ALA A 179 9.83 -6.78 -4.85
C ALA A 179 11.18 -7.50 -4.83
N GLY A 180 11.18 -8.85 -4.83
CA GLY A 180 12.39 -9.65 -5.03
C GLY A 180 12.81 -10.61 -3.92
N GLY A 181 11.91 -11.01 -3.00
CA GLY A 181 12.16 -12.12 -2.08
C GLY A 181 12.38 -11.70 -0.63
N ASP A 182 11.40 -10.98 -0.08
CA ASP A 182 11.25 -10.69 1.36
C ASP A 182 12.56 -10.27 2.05
N THR A 183 13.39 -9.51 1.31
CA THR A 183 14.77 -9.26 1.70
C THR A 183 14.77 -8.28 2.86
N PRO A 184 15.34 -8.66 4.02
CA PRO A 184 15.37 -7.77 5.18
C PRO A 184 16.22 -6.53 4.88
N LEU A 185 15.76 -5.40 5.40
CA LEU A 185 16.43 -4.10 5.32
C LEU A 185 16.88 -3.66 6.71
N GLU A 186 17.99 -2.93 6.75
CA GLU A 186 18.41 -2.27 7.99
C GLU A 186 17.47 -1.11 8.32
N VAL A 187 17.12 -0.99 9.59
CA VAL A 187 16.24 0.07 10.10
C VAL A 187 17.03 0.95 11.06
N THR A 188 17.18 2.22 10.71
CA THR A 188 17.83 3.23 11.54
C THR A 188 16.79 4.18 12.12
N ARG A 189 16.88 4.44 13.43
CA ARG A 189 16.00 5.38 14.15
C ARG A 189 16.76 6.68 14.38
N ARG A 190 16.12 7.82 14.09
CA ARG A 190 16.69 9.17 14.27
C ARG A 190 15.76 10.09 15.05
#